data_AF-A0A9D4PYJ9-F1
#
_entry.id   AF-A0A9D4PYJ9-F1
#
_cell.length_a   1.000
_cell.length_b   1.000
_cell.length_c   1.000
_cell.angle_alpha   90.00
_cell.angle_beta   90.00
_cell.angle_gamma   90.00
#
_symmetry.space_group_name_H-M   'P 1'
#
loop_
_entity.id
_entity.type
_entity.pdbx_description
1 polymer ?
#
loop_
_entity_poly.entity_id
_entity_poly.type
_entity_poly.pdbx_seq_one_letter_code
_entity_poly.pdbx_strand_id
1 'polypeptide(L)'
;MPSVREQFEHWKRAIPRQEADDFSFDSKHVHVCTKHFDSSDIIRTCDFMMNGDAVSLPRDKPRLRPNEIPRFDDSLQAYFTTPKPRPRTVRRPIKRRREPSCAREAVEVPALPTSTLGTAPADDAAAACNITSSDQSCGSACQTDNELSCCCAAEKATLQYQLRAVAQQLARCQTMLAKLRV
;
A
#
# COMPACT_ATOMS: atom_id res chain seq x y z
N MET A 1 10.41 -1.17 -8.88
CA MET A 1 11.31 -0.60 -9.91
C MET A 1 10.70 0.67 -10.47
N PRO A 2 11.46 1.52 -11.19
CA PRO A 2 10.90 2.60 -12.00
C PRO A 2 9.90 2.05 -13.02
N SER A 3 8.82 2.78 -13.29
CA SER A 3 7.87 2.45 -14.36
C SER A 3 8.34 2.95 -15.74
N VAL A 4 9.25 3.93 -15.77
CA VAL A 4 9.82 4.48 -17.01
C VAL A 4 10.94 3.56 -17.49
N ARG A 5 10.77 3.00 -18.69
CA ARG A 5 11.70 2.01 -19.27
C ARG A 5 13.14 2.52 -19.33
N GLU A 6 13.35 3.77 -19.73
CA GLU A 6 14.69 4.38 -19.80
C GLU A 6 15.39 4.43 -18.44
N GLN A 7 14.71 4.89 -17.39
CA GLN A 7 15.26 4.90 -16.03
C GLN A 7 15.52 3.47 -15.53
N PHE A 8 14.66 2.51 -15.89
CA PHE A 8 14.84 1.10 -15.55
C PHE A 8 16.08 0.47 -16.21
N GLU A 9 16.36 0.76 -17.49
CA GLU A 9 17.61 0.34 -18.16
C GLU A 9 18.86 0.95 -17.50
N HIS A 10 18.79 2.22 -17.07
CA HIS A 10 19.87 2.84 -16.30
C HIS A 10 20.08 2.14 -14.94
N TRP A 11 19.01 1.73 -14.26
CA TRP A 11 19.10 0.95 -13.03
C TRP A 11 19.67 -0.46 -13.27
N LYS A 12 19.27 -1.17 -14.35
CA LYS A 12 19.86 -2.48 -14.72
C LYS A 12 21.38 -2.39 -14.91
N ARG A 13 21.88 -1.28 -15.45
CA ARG A 13 23.33 -1.03 -15.66
C ARG A 13 24.07 -0.61 -14.39
N ALA A 14 23.41 0.10 -13.48
CA ALA A 14 24.03 0.62 -12.25
C ALA A 14 24.06 -0.40 -11.09
N ILE A 15 23.16 -1.39 -11.09
CA ILE A 15 23.14 -2.43 -10.05
C ILE A 15 24.19 -3.51 -10.41
N PRO A 16 25.20 -3.78 -9.56
CA PRO A 16 26.27 -4.74 -9.85
C PRO A 16 25.80 -6.20 -9.61
N ARG A 17 24.71 -6.61 -10.27
CA ARG A 17 24.18 -7.97 -10.27
C ARG A 17 23.66 -8.33 -11.66
N GLN A 18 24.09 -9.45 -12.20
CA GLN A 18 23.60 -9.97 -13.48
C GLN A 18 22.28 -10.73 -13.31
N GLU A 19 21.49 -10.85 -14.38
CA GLU A 19 20.33 -11.74 -14.42
C GLU A 19 20.79 -13.20 -14.49
N ALA A 20 20.05 -14.09 -13.83
CA ALA A 20 20.35 -15.50 -13.66
C ALA A 20 19.07 -16.30 -13.39
N ASP A 21 19.14 -17.63 -13.39
CA ASP A 21 17.99 -18.53 -13.17
C ASP A 21 17.21 -18.25 -11.86
N ASP A 22 17.86 -17.66 -10.84
CA ASP A 22 17.26 -17.28 -9.56
C ASP A 22 16.82 -15.80 -9.47
N PHE A 23 17.13 -14.98 -10.48
CA PHE A 23 16.99 -13.53 -10.42
C PHE A 23 16.86 -12.86 -11.80
N SER A 24 15.70 -12.24 -12.04
CA SER A 24 15.48 -11.27 -13.11
C SER A 24 15.01 -9.94 -12.51
N PHE A 25 15.52 -8.82 -13.04
CA PHE A 25 15.14 -7.47 -12.60
C PHE A 25 13.66 -7.14 -12.89
N ASP A 26 13.04 -7.82 -13.84
CA ASP A 26 11.66 -7.61 -14.28
C ASP A 26 10.65 -8.22 -13.30
N SER A 27 11.12 -9.03 -12.35
CA SER A 27 10.28 -9.64 -11.32
C SER A 27 9.73 -8.60 -10.35
N LYS A 28 8.42 -8.61 -10.13
CA LYS A 28 7.67 -7.74 -9.20
C LYS A 28 8.17 -7.75 -7.74
N HIS A 29 9.00 -8.73 -7.38
CA HIS A 29 9.60 -8.88 -6.05
C HIS A 29 10.97 -8.19 -5.90
N VAL A 30 11.52 -7.62 -6.98
CA VAL A 30 12.81 -6.92 -6.96
C VAL A 30 12.61 -5.46 -6.58
N HIS A 31 13.09 -5.12 -5.39
CA HIS A 31 13.04 -3.77 -4.83
C HIS A 31 14.45 -3.34 -4.39
N VAL A 32 14.83 -2.10 -4.72
CA VAL A 32 16.04 -1.47 -4.18
C VAL A 32 15.62 -0.68 -2.94
N CYS A 33 16.30 -0.90 -1.80
CA CYS A 33 15.99 -0.18 -0.57
C CYS A 33 16.57 1.25 -0.58
N THR A 34 16.03 2.14 0.26
CA THR A 34 16.41 3.56 0.30
C THR A 34 17.87 3.83 0.63
N LYS A 35 18.63 2.86 1.19
CA LYS A 35 20.05 3.06 1.49
C LYS A 35 20.94 3.23 0.24
N HIS A 36 20.47 2.78 -0.93
CA HIS A 36 21.24 2.81 -2.18
C HIS A 36 21.04 4.12 -2.97
N PHE A 37 20.54 5.17 -2.32
CA PHE A 37 20.35 6.49 -2.89
C PHE A 37 20.87 7.53 -1.92
N ASP A 38 21.26 8.69 -2.43
CA ASP A 38 21.60 9.83 -1.58
C ASP A 38 20.39 10.22 -0.72
N SER A 39 20.65 10.71 0.50
CA SER A 39 19.56 11.32 1.28
C SER A 39 19.02 12.59 0.62
N SER A 40 19.81 13.25 -0.23
CA SER A 40 19.45 14.45 -0.99
C SER A 40 18.40 14.17 -2.07
N ASP A 41 18.39 12.95 -2.63
CA ASP A 41 17.54 12.58 -3.77
C ASP A 41 16.27 11.84 -3.37
N ILE A 42 16.07 11.65 -2.07
CA ILE A 42 14.86 11.12 -1.46
C ILE A 42 13.97 12.29 -1.00
N ILE A 43 12.96 12.58 -1.81
CA ILE A 43 11.89 13.55 -1.53
C ILE A 43 11.08 13.08 -0.32
N ARG A 44 11.36 13.69 0.84
CA ARG A 44 10.68 13.44 2.12
C ARG A 44 9.56 14.44 2.44
N THR A 45 9.53 15.60 1.78
CA THR A 45 8.45 16.60 1.91
C THR A 45 7.57 16.70 0.66
N CYS A 46 6.37 17.24 0.84
CA CYS A 46 5.58 17.87 -0.21
C CYS A 46 5.65 19.37 0.04
N ASP A 47 6.16 20.13 -0.92
CA ASP A 47 6.25 21.58 -0.84
C ASP A 47 5.16 22.17 -1.76
N PHE A 48 4.35 23.10 -1.24
CA PHE A 48 3.17 23.62 -1.93
C PHE A 48 2.84 25.06 -1.50
N MET A 49 2.24 25.82 -2.40
CA MET A 49 1.87 27.21 -2.16
C MET A 49 0.45 27.29 -1.57
N MET A 50 0.30 27.82 -0.37
CA MET A 50 -1.00 28.20 0.21
C MET A 50 -1.05 29.72 0.39
N ASN A 51 -2.02 30.38 -0.24
CA ASN A 51 -2.28 31.83 -0.12
C ASN A 51 -1.11 32.77 -0.49
N GLY A 52 -0.01 32.24 -1.06
CA GLY A 52 1.23 32.96 -1.34
C GLY A 52 2.44 32.44 -0.56
N ASP A 53 2.21 31.72 0.54
CA ASP A 53 3.25 31.14 1.39
C ASP A 53 3.65 29.74 0.91
N ALA A 54 4.96 29.46 0.90
CA ALA A 54 5.49 28.14 0.62
C ALA A 54 5.48 27.28 1.89
N VAL A 55 4.63 26.25 1.91
CA VAL A 55 4.46 25.33 3.05
C VAL A 55 4.99 23.95 2.68
N SER A 56 5.83 23.37 3.54
CA SER A 56 6.36 22.01 3.39
C SER A 56 5.75 21.06 4.42
N LEU A 57 5.08 20.00 3.98
CA LEU A 57 4.59 18.92 4.85
C LEU A 57 5.46 17.66 4.69
N PRO A 58 5.72 16.89 5.76
CA PRO A 58 6.37 15.59 5.65
C PRO A 58 5.47 14.59 4.90
N ARG A 59 6.09 13.64 4.19
CA ARG A 59 5.40 12.53 3.50
C ARG A 59 5.46 11.24 4.30
N ASP A 60 4.33 10.56 4.48
CA ASP A 60 4.28 9.20 5.05
C ASP A 60 5.13 8.20 4.25
N LYS A 61 5.20 8.41 2.94
CA LYS A 61 5.96 7.60 1.99
C LYS A 61 6.91 8.50 1.20
N PRO A 62 8.23 8.41 1.44
CA PRO A 62 9.20 9.15 0.65
C PRO A 62 9.17 8.69 -0.81
N ARG A 63 9.49 9.60 -1.73
CA ARG A 63 9.65 9.30 -3.16
C ARG A 63 11.09 9.57 -3.56
N LEU A 64 11.62 8.80 -4.49
CA LEU A 64 12.85 9.17 -5.17
C LEU A 64 12.58 10.33 -6.14
N ARG A 65 13.58 11.19 -6.37
CA ARG A 65 13.58 12.15 -7.48
C ARG A 65 13.42 11.43 -8.83
N PRO A 66 12.82 12.08 -9.85
CA PRO A 66 12.81 11.55 -11.21
C PRO A 66 14.25 11.37 -11.71
N ASN A 67 14.46 10.36 -12.55
CA ASN A 67 15.73 10.03 -13.22
C ASN A 67 16.91 9.62 -12.31
N GLU A 68 16.80 9.71 -10.99
CA GLU A 68 17.88 9.29 -10.08
C GLU A 68 18.20 7.78 -10.23
N ILE A 69 19.48 7.43 -10.01
CA ILE A 69 20.06 6.10 -10.22
C ILE A 69 20.62 5.59 -8.87
N PRO A 70 20.48 4.30 -8.51
CA PRO A 70 21.02 3.81 -7.25
C PRO A 70 22.55 3.79 -7.28
N ARG A 71 23.17 4.31 -6.23
CA ARG A 71 24.63 4.34 -6.04
C ARG A 71 25.01 3.17 -5.13
N PHE A 72 25.98 2.36 -5.57
CA PHE A 72 26.49 1.21 -4.81
C PHE A 72 27.94 1.48 -4.44
N ASP A 73 28.21 1.68 -3.15
CA ASP A 73 29.58 1.79 -2.64
C ASP A 73 30.33 0.48 -2.89
N ASP A 74 31.61 0.57 -3.29
CA ASP A 74 32.42 -0.62 -3.63
C ASP A 74 32.52 -1.63 -2.48
N SER A 75 32.42 -1.16 -1.23
CA SER A 75 32.34 -1.99 -0.02
C SER A 75 31.19 -3.02 -0.03
N LEU A 76 30.14 -2.79 -0.82
CA LEU A 76 28.97 -3.67 -0.91
C LEU A 76 29.09 -4.75 -2.00
N GLN A 77 30.05 -4.65 -2.94
CA GLN A 77 30.20 -5.61 -4.04
C GLN A 77 30.42 -7.05 -3.56
N ALA A 78 31.07 -7.23 -2.41
CA ALA A 78 31.28 -8.54 -1.78
C ALA A 78 29.98 -9.31 -1.57
N TYR A 79 28.88 -8.64 -1.18
CA TYR A 79 27.60 -9.31 -0.90
C TYR A 79 26.87 -9.78 -2.17
N PHE A 80 27.13 -9.14 -3.32
CA PHE A 80 26.60 -9.54 -4.61
C PHE A 80 27.37 -10.70 -5.24
N THR A 81 28.67 -10.82 -4.93
CA THR A 81 29.56 -11.88 -5.45
C THR A 81 29.57 -13.15 -4.60
N THR A 82 29.28 -13.07 -3.30
CA THR A 82 29.19 -14.28 -2.45
C THR A 82 27.96 -15.14 -2.80
N PRO A 83 28.12 -16.40 -3.25
CA PRO A 83 26.99 -17.27 -3.51
C PRO A 83 26.24 -17.58 -2.21
N LYS A 84 24.90 -17.49 -2.25
CA LYS A 84 24.04 -17.68 -1.09
C LYS A 84 24.29 -19.07 -0.47
N PRO A 85 24.64 -19.17 0.83
CA PRO A 85 25.01 -20.43 1.44
C PRO A 85 23.85 -21.43 1.33
N ARG A 86 24.12 -22.63 0.80
CA ARG A 86 23.12 -23.68 0.64
C ARG A 86 22.43 -23.93 1.99
N PRO A 87 21.09 -24.03 2.04
CA PRO A 87 20.38 -24.21 3.29
C PRO A 87 20.88 -25.50 3.97
N ARG A 88 21.49 -25.35 5.16
CA ARG A 88 21.91 -26.51 5.95
C ARG A 88 20.70 -27.39 6.17
N THR A 89 20.79 -28.66 5.80
CA THR A 89 19.75 -29.65 6.08
C THR A 89 19.50 -29.65 7.59
N VAL A 90 18.34 -29.13 7.99
CA VAL A 90 17.93 -29.08 9.39
C VAL A 90 17.81 -30.53 9.85
N ARG A 91 18.85 -31.01 10.55
CA ARG A 91 18.79 -32.30 11.24
C ARG A 91 17.60 -32.21 12.18
N ARG A 92 16.50 -32.88 11.81
CA ARG A 92 15.25 -32.87 12.58
C ARG A 92 15.61 -33.14 14.04
N PRO A 93 15.19 -32.29 15.00
CA PRO A 93 15.50 -32.53 16.40
C PRO A 93 15.01 -33.93 16.74
N ILE A 94 15.93 -34.78 17.19
CA ILE A 94 15.60 -36.15 17.60
C ILE A 94 14.50 -36.02 18.64
N LYS A 95 13.32 -36.62 18.36
CA LYS A 95 12.20 -36.64 19.31
C LYS A 95 12.69 -37.34 20.57
N ARG A 96 13.12 -36.56 21.57
CA ARG A 96 13.32 -37.07 22.93
C ARG A 96 11.98 -37.65 23.36
N ARG A 97 11.96 -38.97 23.53
CA ARG A 97 10.79 -39.73 23.97
C ARG A 97 10.29 -39.07 25.25
N ARG A 98 9.08 -38.51 25.21
CA ARG A 98 8.47 -37.86 26.36
C ARG A 98 7.98 -38.98 27.28
N GLU A 99 8.77 -39.29 28.30
CA GLU A 99 8.39 -40.27 29.32
C GLU A 99 7.04 -39.85 29.95
N PRO A 100 6.06 -40.75 30.06
CA PRO A 100 4.71 -40.40 30.53
C PRO A 100 4.65 -40.43 32.07
N SER A 101 5.23 -39.42 32.72
CA SER A 101 5.06 -39.21 34.16
C SER A 101 3.66 -38.69 34.47
N CYS A 102 2.74 -39.60 34.75
CA CYS A 102 1.44 -39.29 35.35
C CYS A 102 1.59 -38.79 36.80
N ALA A 103 0.47 -38.25 37.30
CA ALA A 103 0.13 -37.98 38.69
C ALA A 103 0.53 -36.62 39.33
N ARG A 104 -0.51 -35.98 39.87
CA ARG A 104 -0.54 -34.99 40.96
C ARG A 104 0.00 -33.57 40.65
N GLU A 105 -0.49 -32.52 41.31
CA GLU A 105 -1.58 -32.43 42.30
C GLU A 105 -2.50 -31.24 41.98
N ALA A 106 -3.77 -31.32 42.35
CA ALA A 106 -4.72 -30.22 42.17
C ALA A 106 -4.58 -29.23 43.34
N VAL A 107 -4.17 -27.99 43.04
CA VAL A 107 -4.23 -26.88 43.99
C VAL A 107 -5.38 -25.96 43.58
N GLU A 108 -6.43 -25.99 44.39
CA GLU A 108 -7.58 -25.10 44.29
C GLU A 108 -7.18 -23.68 44.72
N VAL A 109 -7.58 -22.67 43.94
CA VAL A 109 -7.32 -21.25 44.24
C VAL A 109 -8.65 -20.48 44.13
N PRO A 110 -9.03 -19.64 45.11
CA PRO A 110 -10.39 -19.10 45.19
C PRO A 110 -10.71 -18.03 44.13
N ALA A 111 -11.99 -17.90 43.80
CA ALA A 111 -12.53 -16.84 42.96
C ALA A 111 -13.19 -15.73 43.79
N LEU A 112 -13.10 -14.47 43.34
CA LEU A 112 -14.08 -13.35 43.39
C LEU A 112 -13.35 -12.01 43.06
N PRO A 113 -14.06 -10.90 42.74
CA PRO A 113 -15.47 -10.79 42.34
C PRO A 113 -15.68 -10.08 40.99
N THR A 114 -16.87 -10.27 40.42
CA THR A 114 -17.43 -9.48 39.31
C THR A 114 -17.63 -8.02 39.71
N SER A 115 -17.50 -7.09 38.75
CA SER A 115 -18.12 -5.76 38.85
C SER A 115 -18.87 -5.44 37.55
N THR A 116 -20.18 -5.22 37.67
CA THR A 116 -21.13 -5.05 36.56
C THR A 116 -21.77 -3.67 36.64
N LEU A 117 -21.99 -2.99 35.49
CA LEU A 117 -23.20 -2.22 35.11
C LEU A 117 -22.88 -1.13 34.06
N GLY A 118 -23.79 -0.94 33.10
CA GLY A 118 -23.64 0.04 32.01
C GLY A 118 -24.55 -0.26 30.81
N THR A 119 -25.88 -0.30 31.04
CA THR A 119 -26.85 -0.87 30.10
C THR A 119 -27.69 0.17 29.36
N ALA A 120 -27.39 0.40 28.08
CA ALA A 120 -28.33 0.71 26.97
C ALA A 120 -29.26 1.96 27.12
N PRO A 121 -30.16 2.29 26.15
CA PRO A 121 -30.35 1.77 24.79
C PRO A 121 -30.43 2.85 23.68
N ALA A 122 -30.63 2.40 22.42
CA ALA A 122 -31.31 3.06 21.29
C ALA A 122 -30.75 4.39 20.71
N ASP A 123 -30.74 4.68 19.40
CA ASP A 123 -30.89 3.93 18.13
C ASP A 123 -30.28 4.84 17.02
N ASP A 124 -30.35 4.71 15.68
CA ASP A 124 -31.18 3.95 14.73
C ASP A 124 -30.44 3.73 13.38
N ALA A 125 -31.01 2.89 12.51
CA ALA A 125 -30.92 2.84 11.04
C ALA A 125 -29.65 3.33 10.30
N ALA A 126 -28.88 2.37 9.77
CA ALA A 126 -28.13 2.53 8.52
C ALA A 126 -28.27 1.26 7.65
N ALA A 127 -28.81 1.41 6.44
CA ALA A 127 -29.27 0.29 5.61
C ALA A 127 -28.16 -0.65 5.12
N ALA A 128 -28.47 -1.95 5.06
CA ALA A 128 -27.61 -2.95 4.44
C ALA A 128 -27.60 -2.82 2.91
N CYS A 129 -26.42 -2.63 2.32
CA CYS A 129 -26.19 -2.75 0.88
C CYS A 129 -25.08 -3.78 0.61
N ASN A 130 -25.47 -5.05 0.46
CA ASN A 130 -24.56 -6.12 0.04
C ASN A 130 -24.15 -5.91 -1.44
N ILE A 131 -23.12 -5.11 -1.69
CA ILE A 131 -22.50 -5.02 -3.01
C ILE A 131 -21.58 -6.22 -3.19
N THR A 132 -22.15 -7.30 -3.72
CA THR A 132 -21.37 -8.37 -4.36
C THR A 132 -20.74 -7.82 -5.64
N SER A 133 -19.52 -7.27 -5.51
CA SER A 133 -18.68 -6.90 -6.65
C SER A 133 -18.23 -8.16 -7.39
N SER A 134 -19.06 -8.62 -8.33
CA SER A 134 -18.65 -9.66 -9.27
C SER A 134 -17.51 -9.14 -10.15
N ASP A 135 -16.34 -9.76 -10.08
CA ASP A 135 -15.20 -9.53 -10.97
C ASP A 135 -15.53 -9.99 -12.40
N GLN A 136 -16.35 -9.22 -13.11
CA GLN A 136 -16.71 -9.48 -14.50
C GLN A 136 -15.61 -8.95 -15.42
N SER A 137 -14.47 -9.65 -15.40
CA SER A 137 -13.32 -9.47 -16.27
C SER A 137 -13.73 -9.41 -17.76
N CYS A 138 -13.81 -8.20 -18.32
CA CYS A 138 -14.01 -7.95 -19.74
C CYS A 138 -12.73 -8.20 -20.55
N GLY A 139 -12.24 -9.44 -20.53
CA GLY A 139 -11.13 -9.90 -21.35
C GLY A 139 -11.50 -9.98 -22.83
N SER A 140 -11.43 -8.86 -23.54
CA SER A 140 -11.53 -8.80 -25.00
C SER A 140 -10.56 -7.76 -25.54
N ALA A 141 -9.76 -8.13 -26.55
CA ALA A 141 -8.63 -7.33 -27.01
C ALA A 141 -9.06 -6.06 -27.77
N CYS A 142 -8.44 -4.94 -27.41
CA CYS A 142 -8.37 -3.72 -28.22
C CYS A 142 -6.92 -3.22 -28.28
N GLN A 143 -6.11 -3.84 -29.15
CA GLN A 143 -4.78 -3.31 -29.49
C GLN A 143 -4.95 -2.03 -30.33
N THR A 144 -4.57 -0.87 -29.79
CA THR A 144 -4.20 0.35 -30.57
C THR A 144 -3.60 1.40 -29.63
N ASP A 145 -2.59 2.13 -30.11
CA ASP A 145 -1.65 2.89 -29.28
C ASP A 145 -2.20 4.25 -28.78
N ASN A 146 -3.20 4.24 -27.87
CA ASN A 146 -3.78 5.47 -27.30
C ASN A 146 -4.32 5.32 -25.86
N GLU A 147 -3.64 4.55 -25.00
CA GLU A 147 -4.13 4.19 -23.65
C GLU A 147 -4.38 5.39 -22.72
N LEU A 148 -3.63 6.49 -22.88
CA LEU A 148 -3.78 7.72 -22.09
C LEU A 148 -5.16 8.38 -22.22
N SER A 149 -5.91 8.12 -23.30
CA SER A 149 -7.23 8.70 -23.51
C SER A 149 -8.33 8.05 -22.64
N CYS A 150 -8.18 6.76 -22.32
CA CYS A 150 -9.29 5.97 -21.77
C CYS A 150 -9.52 6.22 -20.27
N CYS A 151 -8.46 6.27 -19.46
CA CYS A 151 -8.57 6.48 -18.01
C CYS A 151 -9.18 7.86 -17.66
N CYS A 152 -8.81 8.90 -18.41
CA CYS A 152 -9.30 10.26 -18.21
C CYS A 152 -10.82 10.42 -18.44
N ALA A 153 -11.45 9.50 -19.17
CA ALA A 153 -12.90 9.54 -19.41
C ALA A 153 -13.72 9.18 -18.15
N ALA A 154 -13.22 8.23 -17.34
CA ALA A 154 -13.91 7.76 -16.14
C ALA A 154 -13.98 8.84 -15.05
N GLU A 155 -12.84 9.45 -14.71
CA GLU A 155 -12.76 10.51 -13.69
C GLU A 155 -13.65 11.72 -14.05
N LYS A 156 -13.67 12.09 -15.33
CA LYS A 156 -14.52 13.17 -15.86
C LYS A 156 -16.01 12.87 -15.69
N ALA A 157 -16.44 11.61 -15.85
CA ALA A 157 -17.82 11.21 -15.61
C ALA A 157 -18.20 11.30 -14.12
N THR A 158 -17.32 10.85 -13.22
CA THR A 158 -17.52 10.94 -11.76
C THR A 158 -17.65 12.40 -11.30
N LEU A 159 -16.78 13.30 -11.77
CA LEU A 159 -16.84 14.73 -11.44
C LEU A 159 -18.13 15.39 -11.98
N GLN A 160 -18.56 15.06 -13.21
CA GLN A 160 -19.82 15.56 -13.74
C GLN A 160 -21.05 15.06 -12.96
N TYR A 161 -21.02 13.82 -12.46
CA TYR A 161 -22.08 13.28 -11.61
C TYR A 161 -22.16 14.03 -10.27
N GLN A 162 -21.02 14.22 -9.58
CA GLN A 162 -20.97 14.96 -8.32
C GLN A 162 -21.44 16.42 -8.49
N LEU A 163 -21.01 17.11 -9.55
CA LEU A 163 -21.43 18.48 -9.84
C LEU A 163 -22.96 18.59 -10.03
N ARG A 164 -23.57 17.63 -10.75
CA ARG A 164 -25.03 17.55 -10.92
C ARG A 164 -25.76 17.29 -9.61
N ALA A 165 -25.24 16.41 -8.75
CA ALA A 165 -25.82 16.13 -7.45
C ALA A 165 -25.83 17.36 -6.53
N VAL A 166 -24.71 18.10 -6.47
CA VAL A 166 -24.62 19.36 -5.70
C VAL A 166 -25.57 20.42 -6.25
N ALA A 167 -25.66 20.59 -7.57
CA ALA A 167 -26.59 21.53 -8.19
C ALA A 167 -28.07 21.22 -7.88
N GLN A 168 -28.45 19.93 -7.88
CA GLN A 168 -29.82 19.50 -7.50
C GLN A 168 -30.13 19.77 -6.03
N GLN A 169 -29.18 19.55 -5.11
CA GLN A 169 -29.39 19.87 -3.70
C GLN A 169 -29.50 21.38 -3.47
N LEU A 170 -28.67 22.19 -4.14
CA LEU A 170 -28.71 23.64 -4.04
C LEU A 170 -30.05 24.21 -4.54
N ALA A 171 -30.57 23.69 -5.66
CA ALA A 171 -31.90 24.03 -6.16
C ALA A 171 -33.02 23.66 -5.17
N ARG A 172 -32.96 22.46 -4.55
CA ARG A 172 -33.91 22.06 -3.49
C ARG A 172 -33.87 23.04 -2.31
N CYS A 173 -32.69 23.36 -1.80
CA CYS A 173 -32.52 24.34 -0.71
C CYS A 173 -33.09 25.72 -1.09
N GLN A 174 -32.86 26.22 -2.30
CA GLN A 174 -33.46 27.47 -2.80
C GLN A 174 -35.00 27.41 -2.79
N THR A 175 -35.61 26.31 -3.25
CA THR A 175 -37.09 26.18 -3.22
C THR A 175 -37.67 26.08 -1.81
N MET A 176 -36.92 25.55 -0.83
CA MET A 176 -37.34 25.56 0.57
C MET A 176 -37.23 26.97 1.17
N LEU A 177 -36.13 27.68 0.93
CA LEU A 177 -35.95 29.06 1.38
C LEU A 177 -36.97 30.03 0.76
N ALA A 178 -37.41 29.79 -0.48
CA ALA A 178 -38.48 30.56 -1.11
C ALA A 178 -39.83 30.38 -0.41
N LYS A 179 -40.15 29.16 0.06
CA LYS A 179 -41.38 28.87 0.83
C LYS A 179 -41.38 29.44 2.24
N LEU A 180 -40.21 29.76 2.79
CA LEU A 180 -40.02 30.35 4.12
C LEU A 180 -39.94 31.90 4.11
N ARG A 181 -40.30 32.53 2.98
CA ARG A 181 -40.32 33.99 2.78
C ARG A 181 -41.72 34.54 2.49
N VAL A 182 -42.75 33.79 2.88
CA VAL A 182 -44.18 34.14 2.81
C VAL A 182 -44.74 34.08 4.22
#